data_AF-A0A800CI65-F1
#
_entry.id   AF-A0A800CI65-F1
#
_cell.length_a   1.000
_cell.length_b   1.000
_cell.length_c   1.000
_cell.angle_alpha   90.00
_cell.angle_beta   90.00
_cell.angle_gamma   90.00
#
_symmetry.space_group_name_H-M   'P 1'
#
loop_
_entity.id
_entity.type
_entity.pdbx_description
1 polymer ?
#
loop_
_entity_poly.entity_id
_entity_poly.type
_entity_poly.pdbx_seq_one_letter_code
_entity_poly.pdbx_strand_id
1 'polypeptide(L)'
;MYKKISLTVLIATIFLLAFSFIPALKAESPATNSFIPAQQAPPGLPNIVFLGEAVDGQVFTIDPSHFFVLKSQIQSDTYDQLPGPTYTYDSGNHGPRVWDSDQSVAGGFHAYHDIIDVGPVDEGCRVDYVQIDDDIDTRRNTILLDGNPVQVIEQGMVVYGSVTFDQPGHVTVDVQDSVGYVSTGCQFVQPTATPMDTPPPGATDTPAPPTNTPAPPNPTNTPGSGGDNPTAVPAPTDTPIPTPAEIPALGAGPGASSALFTGIVLLGLLLLLAFGWWRLANAARDKS
;
A
#
# COMPACT_ATOMS: atom_id res chain seq x y z
N MET A 1 45.68 -42.84 43.92
CA MET A 1 44.36 -42.33 44.33
C MET A 1 43.96 -41.19 43.40
N TYR A 2 43.15 -41.46 42.36
CA TYR A 2 42.61 -40.41 41.50
C TYR A 2 41.27 -39.94 42.08
N LYS A 3 41.20 -38.65 42.42
CA LYS A 3 39.98 -37.98 42.91
C LYS A 3 38.97 -37.99 41.76
N LYS A 4 37.82 -38.67 41.93
CA LYS A 4 36.70 -38.63 40.97
C LYS A 4 36.22 -37.17 40.89
N ILE A 5 36.60 -36.48 39.83
CA ILE A 5 35.96 -35.22 39.46
C ILE A 5 34.54 -35.59 39.06
N SER A 6 33.56 -35.03 39.76
CA SER A 6 32.14 -35.26 39.47
C SER A 6 31.86 -34.82 38.03
N LEU A 7 31.22 -35.68 37.25
CA LEU A 7 30.82 -35.43 35.87
C LEU A 7 30.04 -34.10 35.74
N THR A 8 29.32 -33.72 36.78
CA THR A 8 28.61 -32.44 36.89
C THR A 8 29.54 -31.22 36.82
N VAL A 9 30.72 -31.30 37.43
CA VAL A 9 31.72 -30.21 37.42
C VAL A 9 32.36 -30.10 36.03
N LEU A 10 32.60 -31.24 35.36
CA LEU A 10 33.13 -31.25 34.01
C LEU A 10 32.14 -30.63 33.01
N ILE A 11 30.85 -30.97 33.10
CA ILE A 11 29.81 -30.43 32.22
C ILE A 11 29.61 -28.92 32.45
N ALA A 12 29.59 -28.48 33.71
CA ALA A 12 29.46 -27.05 34.04
C ALA A 12 30.65 -26.23 33.51
N THR A 13 31.86 -26.79 33.55
CA THR A 13 33.07 -26.12 33.07
C THR A 13 33.10 -26.04 31.54
N ILE A 14 32.63 -27.09 30.84
CA ILE A 14 32.50 -27.07 29.37
C ILE A 14 31.42 -26.07 28.95
N PHE A 15 30.31 -25.98 29.67
CA PHE A 15 29.26 -24.98 29.40
C PHE A 15 29.75 -23.55 29.60
N LEU A 16 30.55 -23.28 30.65
CA LEU A 16 31.14 -21.95 30.86
C LEU A 16 32.16 -21.59 29.76
N LEU A 17 32.98 -22.55 29.32
CA LEU A 17 33.98 -22.31 28.27
C LEU A 17 33.35 -22.10 26.89
N ALA A 18 32.22 -22.76 26.59
CA ALA A 18 31.48 -22.56 25.35
C ALA A 18 30.82 -21.17 25.27
N PHE A 19 30.47 -20.55 26.40
CA PHE A 19 29.93 -19.19 26.44
C PHE A 19 30.99 -18.08 26.31
N SER A 20 32.26 -18.38 26.59
CA SER A 20 33.37 -17.41 26.48
C SER A 20 33.96 -17.25 25.07
N PHE A 21 33.47 -17.99 24.07
CA PHE A 21 33.93 -17.92 22.67
C PHE A 21 32.81 -17.53 21.69
N ILE A 22 31.81 -16.78 22.14
CA ILE A 22 30.97 -16.03 21.20
C ILE A 22 31.78 -14.77 20.87
N PRO A 23 32.38 -14.64 19.67
CA PRO A 23 32.94 -13.35 19.28
C PRO A 23 31.85 -12.31 19.46
N ALA A 24 32.19 -11.17 20.07
CA ALA A 24 31.31 -10.03 20.11
C ALA A 24 30.87 -9.74 18.68
N LEU A 25 29.68 -10.22 18.32
CA LEU A 25 28.90 -9.70 17.22
C LEU A 25 28.79 -8.23 17.58
N LYS A 26 29.60 -7.41 16.91
CA LYS A 26 29.45 -5.98 16.86
C LYS A 26 27.99 -5.80 16.44
N ALA A 27 27.14 -5.45 17.39
CA ALA A 27 25.78 -5.08 17.11
C ALA A 27 25.90 -3.86 16.19
N GLU A 28 25.77 -4.09 14.89
CA GLU A 28 25.37 -3.03 13.97
C GLU A 28 24.12 -2.43 14.61
N SER A 29 24.22 -1.14 14.90
CA SER A 29 23.19 -0.39 15.59
C SER A 29 21.92 -0.57 14.75
N PRO A 30 20.89 -1.28 15.22
CA PRO A 30 19.68 -1.35 14.43
C PRO A 30 19.11 0.07 14.41
N ALA A 31 18.92 0.61 13.20
CA ALA A 31 18.15 1.83 12.99
C ALA A 31 16.94 1.80 13.93
N THR A 32 16.79 2.83 14.76
CA THR A 32 15.70 2.93 15.73
C THR A 32 14.38 3.11 14.99
N ASN A 33 13.76 2.01 14.60
CA ASN A 33 12.46 1.96 13.94
C ASN A 33 11.38 2.30 14.96
N SER A 34 10.93 3.56 14.96
CA SER A 34 9.75 3.97 15.71
C SER A 34 8.51 3.76 14.84
N PHE A 35 7.68 2.79 15.21
CA PHE A 35 6.35 2.62 14.65
C PHE A 35 5.42 3.70 15.21
N ILE A 36 4.80 4.50 14.35
CA ILE A 36 3.64 5.30 14.74
C ILE A 36 2.38 4.45 14.41
N PRO A 37 1.40 4.30 15.30
CA PRO A 37 0.16 3.58 15.00
C PRO A 37 -0.74 4.40 14.08
N ALA A 38 -1.43 3.75 13.12
CA ALA A 38 -2.45 4.31 12.19
C ALA A 38 -2.31 5.84 12.00
N GLN A 39 -1.25 6.20 11.26
CA GLN A 39 -0.46 7.41 11.47
C GLN A 39 -1.09 8.63 10.80
N GLN A 40 -1.30 9.68 11.58
CA GLN A 40 -1.29 11.02 11.02
C GLN A 40 0.02 11.19 10.23
N ALA A 41 -0.09 11.62 8.97
CA ALA A 41 1.07 11.80 8.10
C ALA A 41 2.13 12.67 8.79
N PRO A 42 3.41 12.25 8.78
CA PRO A 42 4.50 13.12 9.21
C PRO A 42 4.44 14.48 8.50
N PRO A 43 4.87 15.57 9.14
CA PRO A 43 4.90 16.89 8.51
C PRO A 43 5.64 16.85 7.16
N GLY A 44 5.00 17.39 6.11
CA GLY A 44 5.58 17.44 4.77
C GLY A 44 5.34 16.22 3.89
N LEU A 45 4.62 15.20 4.38
CA LEU A 45 4.06 14.14 3.55
C LEU A 45 2.56 14.37 3.29
N PRO A 46 2.02 13.84 2.17
CA PRO A 46 0.58 13.80 1.94
C PRO A 46 -0.12 12.95 2.99
N ASN A 47 -1.33 13.35 3.39
CA ASN A 47 -2.27 12.49 4.09
C ASN A 47 -3.11 11.71 3.08
N ILE A 48 -2.84 10.42 3.01
CA ILE A 48 -3.41 9.46 2.07
C ILE A 48 -4.32 8.46 2.80
N VAL A 49 -5.52 8.26 2.26
CA VAL A 49 -6.52 7.31 2.76
C VAL A 49 -6.98 6.39 1.64
N PHE A 50 -6.93 5.07 1.85
CA PHE A 50 -7.50 4.11 0.89
C PHE A 50 -9.03 4.14 0.95
N LEU A 51 -9.67 4.37 -0.20
CA LEU A 51 -11.13 4.45 -0.32
C LEU A 51 -11.77 3.13 -0.76
N GLY A 52 -11.00 2.24 -1.39
CA GLY A 52 -11.47 0.94 -1.84
C GLY A 52 -11.09 0.63 -3.30
N GLU A 53 -11.52 -0.54 -3.75
CA GLU A 53 -11.48 -0.90 -5.16
C GLU A 53 -12.77 -0.45 -5.84
N ALA A 54 -12.65 0.27 -6.95
CA ALA A 54 -13.80 0.76 -7.69
C ALA A 54 -14.57 -0.39 -8.33
N VAL A 55 -15.90 -0.36 -8.22
CA VAL A 55 -16.82 -1.21 -8.98
C VAL A 55 -17.62 -0.38 -9.97
N ASP A 56 -18.12 -1.00 -11.03
CA ASP A 56 -18.86 -0.32 -12.10
C ASP A 56 -20.05 0.48 -11.54
N GLY A 57 -20.16 1.75 -11.93
CA GLY A 57 -21.16 2.69 -11.42
C GLY A 57 -20.84 3.31 -10.06
N GLN A 58 -19.69 3.00 -9.45
CA GLN A 58 -19.31 3.57 -8.15
C GLN A 58 -18.81 5.01 -8.30
N VAL A 59 -19.28 5.85 -7.38
CA VAL A 59 -18.84 7.24 -7.25
C VAL A 59 -18.09 7.40 -5.94
N PHE A 60 -16.87 7.92 -6.01
CA PHE A 60 -16.08 8.36 -4.86
C PHE A 60 -16.17 9.88 -4.73
N THR A 61 -16.18 10.38 -3.50
CA THR A 61 -16.17 11.82 -3.22
C THR A 61 -15.13 12.12 -2.14
N ILE A 62 -14.28 13.10 -2.42
CA ILE A 62 -13.22 13.60 -1.54
C ILE A 62 -13.34 15.12 -1.40
N ASP A 63 -12.51 15.73 -0.57
CA ASP A 63 -12.43 17.19 -0.48
C ASP A 63 -12.05 17.79 -1.86
N PRO A 64 -12.70 18.89 -2.33
CA PRO A 64 -12.37 19.49 -3.62
C PRO A 64 -10.92 19.97 -3.77
N SER A 65 -10.20 20.18 -2.67
CA SER A 65 -8.78 20.57 -2.67
C SER A 65 -7.82 19.37 -2.71
N HIS A 66 -8.35 18.16 -2.55
CA HIS A 66 -7.58 16.92 -2.57
C HIS A 66 -7.48 16.32 -3.99
N PHE A 67 -6.75 15.21 -4.07
CA PHE A 67 -6.55 14.44 -5.29
C PHE A 67 -6.93 12.97 -5.09
N PHE A 68 -7.54 12.39 -6.11
CA PHE A 68 -7.61 10.94 -6.25
C PHE A 68 -6.25 10.43 -6.71
N VAL A 69 -5.76 9.38 -6.05
CA VAL A 69 -4.68 8.54 -6.56
C VAL A 69 -5.33 7.24 -7.03
N LEU A 70 -5.00 6.79 -8.24
CA LEU A 70 -5.64 5.65 -8.90
C LEU A 70 -4.60 4.64 -9.37
N LYS A 71 -4.85 3.36 -9.13
CA LYS A 71 -4.01 2.25 -9.61
C LYS A 71 -4.85 1.23 -10.35
N SER A 72 -4.56 1.04 -11.64
CA SER A 72 -5.24 0.03 -12.46
C SER A 72 -4.85 -1.38 -12.03
N GLN A 73 -5.81 -2.30 -11.95
CA GLN A 73 -5.53 -3.71 -11.65
C GLN A 73 -4.97 -4.50 -12.85
N ILE A 74 -5.12 -3.99 -14.08
CA ILE A 74 -4.87 -4.78 -15.29
C ILE A 74 -3.64 -4.30 -16.05
N GLN A 75 -3.33 -3.00 -16.02
CA GLN A 75 -2.50 -2.40 -17.08
C GLN A 75 -1.42 -1.41 -16.65
N SER A 76 -1.17 -1.16 -15.37
CA SER A 76 -0.11 -0.20 -15.05
C SER A 76 0.66 -0.49 -13.78
N ASP A 77 1.99 -0.35 -13.89
CA ASP A 77 2.89 -0.14 -12.75
C ASP A 77 2.78 1.32 -12.24
N THR A 78 2.01 2.17 -12.92
CA THR A 78 1.82 3.60 -12.60
C THR A 78 0.63 3.84 -11.67
N TYR A 79 0.71 4.95 -10.94
CA TYR A 79 -0.39 5.53 -10.19
C TYR A 79 -0.78 6.83 -10.86
N ASP A 80 -2.03 6.92 -11.34
CA ASP A 80 -2.56 8.14 -11.92
C ASP A 80 -3.09 9.07 -10.84
N GLN A 81 -3.07 10.38 -11.10
CA GLN A 81 -3.59 11.38 -10.19
C GLN A 81 -4.65 12.25 -10.87
N LEU A 82 -5.84 12.32 -10.27
CA LEU A 82 -6.93 13.17 -10.73
C LEU A 82 -7.31 14.18 -9.64
N PRO A 83 -7.68 15.43 -9.98
CA PRO A 83 -8.22 16.35 -8.98
C PRO A 83 -9.58 15.87 -8.47
N GLY A 84 -9.89 16.20 -7.21
CA GLY A 84 -11.23 16.06 -6.66
C GLY A 84 -12.28 16.98 -7.33
N PRO A 85 -13.53 16.99 -6.85
CA PRO A 85 -14.03 16.26 -5.68
C PRO A 85 -14.60 14.87 -5.99
N THR A 86 -14.93 14.57 -7.24
CA THR A 86 -15.68 13.35 -7.60
C THR A 86 -14.95 12.53 -8.64
N TYR A 87 -14.92 11.22 -8.43
CA TYR A 87 -14.44 10.23 -9.39
C TYR A 87 -15.52 9.17 -9.58
N THR A 88 -15.92 8.94 -10.83
CA THR A 88 -16.89 7.90 -11.20
C THR A 88 -16.19 6.86 -12.05
N TYR A 89 -16.38 5.59 -11.72
CA TYR A 89 -15.85 4.49 -12.49
C TYR A 89 -16.95 3.76 -13.25
N ASP A 90 -16.98 3.94 -14.57
CA ASP A 90 -18.02 3.41 -15.48
C ASP A 90 -17.39 2.68 -16.68
N SER A 91 -16.55 1.66 -16.44
CA SER A 91 -15.84 0.95 -17.52
C SER A 91 -16.18 -0.53 -17.66
N GLY A 92 -17.01 -1.10 -16.77
CA GLY A 92 -17.43 -2.50 -16.84
C GLY A 92 -16.33 -3.56 -16.61
N ASN A 93 -15.10 -3.16 -16.29
CA ASN A 93 -13.94 -4.02 -16.04
C ASN A 93 -13.53 -4.04 -14.55
N HIS A 94 -12.41 -4.69 -14.21
CA HIS A 94 -11.77 -4.56 -12.89
C HIS A 94 -11.42 -3.08 -12.64
N GLY A 95 -12.10 -2.47 -11.67
CA GLY A 95 -11.88 -1.05 -11.39
C GLY A 95 -10.59 -0.79 -10.63
N PRO A 96 -10.07 0.44 -10.76
CA PRO A 96 -8.83 0.79 -10.08
C PRO A 96 -9.03 0.80 -8.57
N ARG A 97 -7.93 0.66 -7.87
CA ARG A 97 -7.84 0.99 -6.46
C ARG A 97 -7.76 2.50 -6.32
N VAL A 98 -8.47 3.04 -5.33
CA VAL A 98 -8.69 4.48 -5.18
C VAL A 98 -8.22 4.93 -3.81
N TRP A 99 -7.42 5.99 -3.77
CA TRP A 99 -7.04 6.69 -2.55
C TRP A 99 -7.39 8.18 -2.63
N ASP A 100 -7.69 8.77 -1.48
CA ASP A 100 -7.76 10.22 -1.25
C ASP A 100 -6.40 10.71 -0.78
N SER A 101 -5.89 11.82 -1.32
CA SER A 101 -4.65 12.45 -0.92
C SER A 101 -4.81 13.97 -0.81
N ASP A 102 -4.44 14.55 0.34
CA ASP A 102 -4.52 16.00 0.57
C ASP A 102 -3.47 16.84 -0.19
N GLN A 103 -2.46 16.18 -0.76
CA GLN A 103 -1.41 16.78 -1.57
C GLN A 103 -1.14 15.93 -2.81
N SER A 104 -0.41 16.49 -3.78
CA SER A 104 0.01 15.72 -4.96
C SER A 104 1.09 14.72 -4.62
N VAL A 105 0.97 13.51 -5.19
CA VAL A 105 1.96 12.43 -5.08
C VAL A 105 2.86 12.32 -6.31
N ALA A 106 2.69 13.19 -7.32
CA ALA A 106 3.48 13.20 -8.54
C ALA A 106 4.98 13.48 -8.31
N GLY A 107 5.35 14.00 -7.13
CA GLY A 107 6.73 14.14 -6.66
C GLY A 107 7.39 12.81 -6.23
N GLY A 108 6.64 11.72 -6.21
CA GLY A 108 7.13 10.39 -5.85
C GLY A 108 7.75 9.61 -7.02
N PHE A 109 8.03 8.34 -6.76
CA PHE A 109 8.32 7.35 -7.80
C PHE A 109 7.31 6.20 -7.74
N HIS A 110 7.19 5.48 -8.85
CA HIS A 110 6.38 4.27 -8.97
C HIS A 110 7.26 3.17 -9.54
N ALA A 111 7.17 1.97 -8.95
CA ALA A 111 8.04 0.87 -9.31
C ALA A 111 7.39 -0.48 -9.01
N TYR A 112 7.86 -1.51 -9.73
CA TYR A 112 7.49 -2.91 -9.53
C TYR A 112 8.68 -3.81 -9.90
N HIS A 113 9.14 -4.65 -8.97
CA HIS A 113 10.34 -5.49 -9.16
C HIS A 113 11.56 -4.70 -9.67
N ASP A 114 11.86 -3.58 -9.00
CA ASP A 114 12.93 -2.68 -9.39
C ASP A 114 13.73 -2.19 -8.18
N ILE A 115 14.94 -1.68 -8.44
CA ILE A 115 15.76 -1.03 -7.42
C ILE A 115 15.84 0.45 -7.78
N ILE A 116 15.19 1.27 -6.97
CA ILE A 116 15.13 2.71 -7.20
C ILE A 116 16.28 3.40 -6.50
N ASP A 117 17.06 4.13 -7.28
CA ASP A 117 18.09 5.02 -6.77
C ASP A 117 17.45 6.29 -6.20
N VAL A 118 17.58 6.51 -4.89
CA VAL A 118 17.07 7.71 -4.22
C VAL A 118 18.16 8.76 -4.02
N GLY A 119 19.42 8.34 -3.98
CA GLY A 119 20.59 9.21 -3.87
C GLY A 119 21.31 9.19 -2.52
N PRO A 120 22.29 10.08 -2.33
CA PRO A 120 23.15 10.10 -1.15
C PRO A 120 22.46 10.66 0.08
N VAL A 121 22.89 10.20 1.26
CA VAL A 121 22.46 10.72 2.58
C VAL A 121 23.66 10.94 3.50
N ASP A 122 23.53 11.90 4.41
CA ASP A 122 24.51 12.18 5.47
C ASP A 122 24.18 11.40 6.76
N GLU A 123 25.17 11.25 7.65
CA GLU A 123 24.95 10.76 9.00
C GLU A 123 23.95 11.64 9.78
N GLY A 124 23.05 11.00 10.51
CA GLY A 124 21.98 11.65 11.26
C GLY A 124 20.82 12.12 10.38
N CYS A 125 20.90 11.92 9.06
CA CYS A 125 19.79 12.25 8.17
C CYS A 125 18.56 11.41 8.52
N ARG A 126 17.42 12.09 8.73
CA ARG A 126 16.11 11.45 8.89
C ARG A 126 15.28 11.63 7.64
N VAL A 127 14.65 10.54 7.24
CA VAL A 127 13.78 10.45 6.08
C VAL A 127 12.43 9.96 6.55
N ASP A 128 11.39 10.74 6.25
CA ASP A 128 10.00 10.33 6.37
C ASP A 128 9.53 9.84 5.01
N TYR A 129 8.72 8.79 4.99
CA TYR A 129 8.15 8.27 3.75
C TYR A 129 6.70 7.82 3.93
N VAL A 130 5.99 7.81 2.80
CA VAL A 130 4.73 7.10 2.61
C VAL A 130 4.86 6.18 1.41
N GLN A 131 4.46 4.93 1.61
CA GLN A 131 4.28 3.94 0.56
C GLN A 131 2.78 3.73 0.35
N ILE A 132 2.35 3.74 -0.90
CA ILE A 132 1.05 3.27 -1.35
C ILE A 132 1.30 1.93 -2.00
N ASP A 133 0.64 0.88 -1.51
CA ASP A 133 0.75 -0.46 -2.05
C ASP A 133 -0.55 -0.84 -2.75
N ASP A 134 -0.47 -1.58 -3.85
CA ASP A 134 -1.66 -1.95 -4.58
C ASP A 134 -2.38 -3.14 -3.94
N ASP A 135 -1.70 -4.04 -3.24
CA ASP A 135 -2.36 -5.04 -2.41
C ASP A 135 -1.66 -5.27 -1.06
N ILE A 136 -2.18 -6.21 -0.28
CA ILE A 136 -1.58 -6.62 0.98
C ILE A 136 -1.20 -8.07 0.83
N ASP A 137 0.09 -8.33 0.62
CA ASP A 137 0.60 -9.67 0.48
C ASP A 137 1.93 -9.92 1.22
N THR A 138 2.76 -10.83 0.72
CA THR A 138 4.01 -11.27 1.38
C THR A 138 5.26 -10.58 0.84
N ARG A 139 5.17 -9.89 -0.30
CA ARG A 139 6.24 -9.11 -0.90
C ARG A 139 6.48 -7.90 0.00
N ARG A 140 7.72 -7.51 0.25
CA ARG A 140 8.04 -6.38 1.11
C ARG A 140 9.18 -5.58 0.52
N ASN A 141 9.00 -4.28 0.50
CA ASN A 141 10.00 -3.36 0.00
C ASN A 141 11.04 -3.09 1.09
N THR A 142 12.27 -2.81 0.69
CA THR A 142 13.38 -2.65 1.62
C THR A 142 14.17 -1.39 1.27
N ILE A 143 14.39 -0.53 2.26
CA ILE A 143 15.35 0.58 2.15
C ILE A 143 16.74 0.02 2.41
N LEU A 144 17.65 0.30 1.48
CA LEU A 144 19.04 -0.13 1.51
C LEU A 144 19.96 1.09 1.67
N LEU A 145 21.06 0.94 2.41
CA LEU A 145 22.18 1.88 2.47
C LEU A 145 23.43 1.16 1.96
N ASP A 146 24.00 1.64 0.85
CA ASP A 146 25.13 1.01 0.16
C ASP A 146 24.89 -0.49 -0.12
N GLY A 147 23.65 -0.85 -0.45
CA GLY A 147 23.22 -2.22 -0.71
C GLY A 147 22.92 -3.07 0.53
N ASN A 148 23.09 -2.54 1.74
CA ASN A 148 22.76 -3.25 2.98
C ASN A 148 21.36 -2.86 3.48
N PRO A 149 20.52 -3.82 3.90
CA PRO A 149 19.17 -3.52 4.37
C PRO A 149 19.20 -2.75 5.69
N VAL A 150 18.57 -1.57 5.70
CA VAL A 150 18.40 -0.75 6.92
C VAL A 150 16.97 -0.77 7.43
N GLN A 151 15.99 -0.92 6.55
CA GLN A 151 14.59 -1.00 6.94
C GLN A 151 13.78 -1.85 5.96
N VAL A 152 13.05 -2.83 6.48
CA VAL A 152 11.98 -3.50 5.74
C VAL A 152 10.70 -2.71 5.97
N ILE A 153 10.04 -2.30 4.90
CA ILE A 153 8.77 -1.56 4.97
C ILE A 153 7.66 -2.57 5.26
N GLU A 154 6.79 -2.20 6.19
CA GLU A 154 5.64 -3.02 6.58
C GLU A 154 4.59 -3.05 5.48
N GLN A 155 3.68 -4.02 5.60
CA GLN A 155 2.60 -4.24 4.65
C GLN A 155 1.36 -3.40 4.95
N GLY A 156 0.71 -2.90 3.91
CA GLY A 156 -0.55 -2.16 4.00
C GLY A 156 -0.82 -1.29 2.78
N MET A 157 -2.10 -0.97 2.52
CA MET A 157 -2.51 -0.12 1.40
C MET A 157 -1.88 1.27 1.43
N VAL A 158 -1.58 1.77 2.63
CA VAL A 158 -0.85 3.02 2.88
C VAL A 158 0.02 2.81 4.12
N VAL A 159 1.32 2.97 3.99
CA VAL A 159 2.30 2.75 5.07
C VAL A 159 3.20 3.97 5.21
N TYR A 160 3.08 4.63 6.35
CA TYR A 160 3.99 5.70 6.75
C TYR A 160 5.11 5.16 7.62
N GLY A 161 6.30 5.71 7.44
CA GLY A 161 7.43 5.36 8.28
C GLY A 161 8.52 6.41 8.23
N SER A 162 9.59 6.14 8.98
CA SER A 162 10.79 6.95 8.93
C SER A 162 12.04 6.13 9.24
N VAL A 163 13.13 6.48 8.57
CA VAL A 163 14.47 5.94 8.82
C VAL A 163 15.41 7.09 9.21
N THR A 164 16.33 6.84 10.14
CA THR A 164 17.46 7.74 10.43
C THR A 164 18.74 6.98 10.19
N PHE A 165 19.61 7.54 9.34
CA PHE A 165 20.87 6.91 8.97
C PHE A 165 21.96 7.25 9.98
N ASP A 166 22.71 6.25 10.44
CA ASP A 166 23.77 6.38 11.44
C ASP A 166 25.17 6.56 10.82
N GLN A 167 25.24 6.57 9.49
CA GLN A 167 26.45 6.81 8.70
C GLN A 167 26.05 7.41 7.33
N PRO A 168 26.93 8.17 6.67
CA PRO A 168 26.66 8.62 5.32
C PRO A 168 26.72 7.44 4.34
N GLY A 169 26.01 7.55 3.21
CA GLY A 169 26.03 6.51 2.17
C GLY A 169 25.05 6.81 1.05
N HIS A 170 24.79 5.81 0.22
CA HIS A 170 23.88 5.89 -0.93
C HIS A 170 22.63 5.06 -0.69
N VAL A 171 21.46 5.69 -0.78
CA VAL A 171 20.17 5.04 -0.51
C VAL A 171 19.54 4.52 -1.78
N THR A 172 19.13 3.26 -1.74
CA THR A 172 18.24 2.67 -2.74
C THR A 172 17.03 2.05 -2.07
N VAL A 173 15.94 1.91 -2.81
CA VAL A 173 14.76 1.15 -2.38
C VAL A 173 14.62 -0.06 -3.28
N ASP A 174 14.75 -1.24 -2.70
CA ASP A 174 14.44 -2.51 -3.35
C ASP A 174 12.93 -2.75 -3.27
N VAL A 175 12.28 -2.60 -4.42
CA VAL A 175 10.83 -2.66 -4.59
C VAL A 175 10.44 -4.04 -5.10
N GLN A 176 9.81 -4.82 -4.23
CA GLN A 176 9.35 -6.18 -4.50
C GLN A 176 7.87 -6.22 -4.89
N ASP A 177 7.11 -5.18 -4.57
CA ASP A 177 5.69 -5.03 -4.91
C ASP A 177 5.42 -3.81 -5.79
N SER A 178 4.20 -3.62 -6.27
CA SER A 178 3.85 -2.49 -7.13
C SER A 178 3.42 -1.29 -6.27
N VAL A 179 4.35 -0.35 -6.09
CA VAL A 179 4.17 0.72 -5.10
C VAL A 179 4.35 2.12 -5.66
N GLY A 180 3.62 3.07 -5.08
CA GLY A 180 3.90 4.49 -5.15
C GLY A 180 4.63 4.94 -3.89
N TYR A 181 5.70 5.72 -4.04
CA TYR A 181 6.53 6.13 -2.91
C TYR A 181 6.76 7.64 -2.94
N VAL A 182 6.47 8.31 -1.83
CA VAL A 182 6.77 9.73 -1.62
C VAL A 182 7.58 9.87 -0.33
N SER A 183 8.66 10.63 -0.37
CA SER A 183 9.51 10.89 0.80
C SER A 183 9.82 12.37 0.97
N THR A 184 10.13 12.73 2.21
CA THR A 184 10.67 14.03 2.59
C THR A 184 11.83 13.83 3.56
N GLY A 185 12.73 14.80 3.64
CA GLY A 185 13.95 14.71 4.44
C GLY A 185 15.14 15.37 3.78
N CYS A 186 16.35 14.90 4.10
CA CYS A 186 17.57 15.39 3.44
C CYS A 186 17.48 15.15 1.93
N GLN A 187 18.21 15.96 1.16
CA GLN A 187 18.05 16.10 -0.29
C GLN A 187 18.00 14.77 -1.04
N PHE A 188 16.81 14.24 -1.21
CA PHE A 188 16.57 13.22 -2.20
C PHE A 188 16.52 13.88 -3.55
N VAL A 189 17.38 13.41 -4.44
CA VAL A 189 17.21 13.70 -5.84
C VAL A 189 16.05 12.83 -6.27
N GLN A 190 14.86 13.43 -6.38
CA GLN A 190 13.73 12.74 -6.98
C GLN A 190 14.22 12.13 -8.30
N PRO A 191 14.08 10.81 -8.52
CA PRO A 191 14.47 10.20 -9.78
C PRO A 191 13.80 11.00 -10.88
N THR A 192 14.58 11.49 -11.84
CA THR A 192 13.99 12.18 -12.98
C THR A 192 13.11 11.17 -13.68
N ALA A 193 11.78 11.32 -13.58
CA ALA A 193 10.84 10.41 -14.20
C ALA A 193 11.24 10.24 -15.67
N THR A 194 11.63 9.04 -16.05
CA THR A 194 11.80 8.70 -17.46
C THR A 194 10.43 8.97 -18.09
N PRO A 195 10.29 9.88 -19.06
CA PRO A 195 8.99 10.22 -19.61
C PRO A 195 8.38 8.96 -20.21
N MET A 196 7.34 8.44 -19.55
CA MET A 196 6.56 7.32 -20.07
C MET A 196 5.51 7.90 -21.00
N ASP A 197 5.44 7.35 -22.22
CA ASP A 197 4.50 7.77 -23.24
C ASP A 197 3.08 7.82 -22.68
N THR A 198 2.53 9.02 -22.56
CA THR A 198 1.12 9.23 -22.25
C THR A 198 0.32 8.46 -23.30
N PRO A 199 -0.50 7.45 -22.93
CA PRO A 199 -1.36 6.83 -23.90
C PRO A 199 -2.28 7.92 -24.47
N PRO A 200 -2.43 8.01 -25.81
CA PRO A 200 -3.32 9.00 -26.39
C PRO A 200 -4.73 8.81 -25.80
N PRO A 201 -5.47 9.91 -25.53
CA PRO A 201 -6.78 9.83 -24.90
C PRO A 201 -7.63 8.81 -25.64
N GLY A 202 -8.11 7.81 -24.90
CA GLY A 202 -8.94 6.73 -25.42
C GLY A 202 -10.08 7.32 -26.24
N ALA A 203 -10.21 6.86 -27.49
CA ALA A 203 -11.27 7.27 -28.37
C ALA A 203 -12.60 7.10 -27.65
N THR A 204 -13.29 8.20 -27.41
CA THR A 204 -14.69 8.17 -26.97
C THR A 204 -15.45 7.53 -28.13
N ASP A 205 -15.80 6.24 -27.99
CA ASP A 205 -16.70 5.56 -28.90
C ASP A 205 -18.04 6.28 -28.84
N THR A 206 -18.19 7.28 -29.72
CA THR A 206 -19.46 7.94 -29.97
C THR A 206 -20.33 6.87 -30.62
N PRO A 207 -21.46 6.46 -30.00
CA PRO A 207 -22.33 5.46 -30.60
C PRO A 207 -22.78 5.97 -31.96
N ALA A 208 -22.42 5.26 -33.03
CA ALA A 208 -22.90 5.58 -34.35
C ALA A 208 -24.44 5.54 -34.35
N PRO A 209 -25.13 6.56 -34.89
CA PRO A 209 -26.59 6.55 -34.95
C PRO A 209 -27.06 5.34 -35.73
N PRO A 210 -28.14 4.65 -35.29
CA PRO A 210 -28.59 3.42 -35.92
C PRO A 210 -28.95 3.69 -37.38
N THR A 211 -28.24 3.02 -38.29
CA THR A 211 -28.56 3.00 -39.71
C THR A 211 -29.84 2.19 -39.89
N ASN A 212 -30.97 2.89 -39.91
CA ASN A 212 -32.25 2.33 -40.33
C ASN A 212 -32.16 1.95 -41.81
N THR A 213 -31.80 0.71 -42.10
CA THR A 213 -31.97 0.10 -43.43
C THR A 213 -33.48 -0.07 -43.67
N PRO A 214 -34.10 0.65 -44.61
CA PRO A 214 -35.53 0.48 -44.89
C PRO A 214 -35.75 -0.87 -45.56
N ALA A 215 -36.65 -1.68 -45.00
CA ALA A 215 -37.19 -2.83 -45.71
C ALA A 215 -37.93 -2.36 -47.00
N PRO A 216 -37.85 -3.11 -48.11
CA PRO A 216 -38.46 -2.70 -49.36
C PRO A 216 -40.00 -2.60 -49.23
N PRO A 217 -40.63 -1.57 -49.83
CA PRO A 217 -42.05 -1.32 -49.66
C PRO A 217 -42.91 -2.34 -50.40
N ASN A 218 -43.89 -2.90 -49.69
CA ASN A 218 -45.03 -3.61 -50.26
C ASN A 218 -46.02 -2.58 -50.84
N PRO A 219 -46.37 -2.61 -52.14
CA PRO A 219 -47.30 -1.63 -52.68
C PRO A 219 -48.74 -2.03 -52.35
N THR A 220 -49.38 -1.28 -51.44
CA THR A 220 -50.84 -1.25 -51.35
C THR A 220 -51.30 0.16 -51.69
N ASN A 221 -51.91 0.31 -52.86
CA ASN A 221 -52.59 1.53 -53.29
C ASN A 221 -53.85 1.75 -52.45
N THR A 222 -54.04 2.93 -51.87
CA THR A 222 -55.34 3.63 -51.79
C THR A 222 -55.09 5.12 -51.47
N PRO A 223 -55.62 6.10 -52.23
CA PRO A 223 -55.47 7.51 -51.95
C PRO A 223 -56.57 8.03 -51.01
N GLY A 224 -56.17 8.76 -49.96
CA GLY A 224 -57.06 9.43 -49.01
C GLY A 224 -56.51 10.81 -48.65
N SER A 225 -57.30 11.81 -49.01
CA SER A 225 -57.07 13.26 -48.93
C SER A 225 -56.81 13.83 -47.53
N GLY A 226 -55.85 14.76 -47.43
CA GLY A 226 -56.01 16.02 -46.69
C GLY A 226 -55.50 16.09 -45.25
N GLY A 227 -54.72 17.13 -44.95
CA GLY A 227 -54.55 17.66 -43.59
C GLY A 227 -53.15 18.16 -43.29
N ASP A 228 -52.83 19.39 -43.72
CA ASP A 228 -51.73 20.17 -43.14
C ASP A 228 -52.00 20.38 -41.63
N ASN A 229 -51.06 19.98 -40.77
CA ASN A 229 -51.04 20.39 -39.37
C ASN A 229 -49.60 20.65 -38.93
N PRO A 230 -49.22 21.89 -38.56
CA PRO A 230 -47.86 22.21 -38.18
C PRO A 230 -47.53 21.80 -36.74
N THR A 231 -46.39 21.12 -36.62
CA THR A 231 -45.38 21.10 -35.55
C THR A 231 -45.73 21.69 -34.18
N ALA A 232 -45.72 20.84 -33.15
CA ALA A 232 -45.45 21.25 -31.77
C ALA A 232 -44.05 20.77 -31.36
N VAL A 233 -43.18 21.72 -31.01
CA VAL A 233 -41.87 21.47 -30.40
C VAL A 233 -42.09 21.23 -28.90
N PRO A 234 -41.65 20.11 -28.30
CA PRO A 234 -41.77 19.91 -26.86
C PRO A 234 -40.82 20.86 -26.11
N ALA A 235 -41.34 21.49 -25.05
CA ALA A 235 -40.58 22.32 -24.13
C ALA A 235 -39.63 21.46 -23.27
N PRO A 236 -38.47 21.99 -22.83
CA PRO A 236 -37.56 21.26 -21.96
C PRO A 236 -38.22 21.01 -20.60
N THR A 237 -38.21 19.75 -20.18
CA THR A 237 -38.62 19.33 -18.83
C THR A 237 -37.44 19.52 -17.90
N ASP A 238 -37.58 20.37 -16.88
CA ASP A 238 -36.59 20.50 -15.81
C ASP A 238 -36.51 19.20 -15.01
N THR A 239 -35.41 18.49 -15.16
CA THR A 239 -35.10 17.30 -14.35
C THR A 239 -34.69 17.77 -12.94
N PRO A 240 -35.34 17.29 -11.87
CA PRO A 240 -34.95 17.66 -10.51
C PRO A 240 -33.54 17.15 -10.20
N ILE A 241 -32.70 18.04 -9.67
CA ILE A 241 -31.38 17.71 -9.14
C ILE A 241 -31.57 16.86 -7.89
N PRO A 242 -31.04 15.62 -7.82
CA PRO A 242 -31.15 14.80 -6.62
C PRO A 242 -30.34 15.42 -5.48
N THR A 243 -30.98 15.57 -4.33
CA THR A 243 -30.33 15.93 -3.06
C THR A 243 -29.32 14.84 -2.68
N PRO A 244 -28.05 15.18 -2.35
CA PRO A 244 -27.07 14.19 -1.92
C PRO A 244 -27.56 13.44 -0.68
N ALA A 245 -27.58 12.11 -0.77
CA ALA A 245 -27.81 11.24 0.37
C ALA A 245 -26.56 11.25 1.26
N GLU A 246 -26.76 11.39 2.58
CA GLU A 246 -25.69 11.28 3.56
C GLU A 246 -25.01 9.92 3.45
N ILE A 247 -23.69 9.93 3.23
CA ILE A 247 -22.85 8.73 3.21
C ILE A 247 -22.79 8.18 4.64
N PRO A 248 -23.17 6.91 4.89
CA PRO A 248 -22.97 6.32 6.20
C PRO A 248 -21.47 6.18 6.47
N ALA A 249 -21.01 6.82 7.55
CA ALA A 249 -19.65 6.67 8.05
C ALA A 249 -19.42 5.20 8.45
N LEU A 250 -18.79 4.43 7.57
CA LEU A 250 -18.25 3.12 7.90
C LEU A 250 -16.94 3.32 8.66
N GLY A 251 -16.99 3.07 9.97
CA GLY A 251 -15.84 3.10 10.84
C GLY A 251 -14.76 2.15 10.36
N ALA A 252 -13.66 2.71 9.85
CA ALA A 252 -12.38 2.04 9.74
C ALA A 252 -11.85 1.78 11.17
N GLY A 253 -12.31 0.67 11.76
CA GLY A 253 -11.71 0.13 12.97
C GLY A 253 -10.36 -0.51 12.63
N PRO A 254 -9.31 -0.32 13.46
CA PRO A 254 -8.03 -1.02 13.27
C PRO A 254 -8.27 -2.53 13.29
N GLY A 255 -7.86 -3.19 12.20
CA GLY A 255 -8.01 -4.64 12.01
C GLY A 255 -7.43 -5.43 13.19
N ALA A 256 -8.25 -6.32 13.74
CA ALA A 256 -7.94 -7.16 14.90
C ALA A 256 -6.88 -8.26 14.65
N SER A 257 -6.11 -8.20 13.55
CA SER A 257 -5.16 -9.24 13.15
C SER A 257 -3.79 -9.13 13.83
N SER A 258 -3.35 -7.96 14.27
CA SER A 258 -2.02 -7.77 14.89
C SER A 258 -1.95 -8.18 16.38
N ALA A 259 -3.07 -8.13 17.10
CA ALA A 259 -3.14 -8.58 18.50
C ALA A 259 -3.12 -10.13 18.63
N LEU A 260 -3.63 -10.84 17.63
CA LEU A 260 -3.69 -12.30 17.63
C LEU A 260 -2.30 -12.95 17.45
N PHE A 261 -1.44 -12.39 16.59
CA PHE A 261 -0.09 -12.92 16.38
C PHE A 261 0.83 -12.71 17.59
N THR A 262 0.75 -11.55 18.25
CA THR A 262 1.54 -11.26 19.45
C THR A 262 1.16 -12.20 20.61
N GLY A 263 -0.13 -12.51 20.77
CA GLY A 263 -0.60 -13.45 21.79
C GLY A 263 -0.09 -14.89 21.61
N ILE A 264 -0.01 -15.37 20.36
CA ILE A 264 0.42 -16.75 20.05
C ILE A 264 1.92 -16.94 20.36
N VAL A 265 2.77 -15.96 20.02
CA VAL A 265 4.22 -16.04 20.28
C VAL A 265 4.52 -16.04 21.79
N LEU A 266 3.83 -15.19 22.56
CA LEU A 266 3.99 -15.12 24.01
C LEU A 266 3.52 -16.41 24.71
N LEU A 267 2.42 -17.00 24.26
CA LEU A 267 1.92 -18.27 24.78
C LEU A 267 2.91 -19.42 24.48
N GLY A 268 3.48 -19.45 23.27
CA GLY A 268 4.49 -20.44 22.89
C GLY A 268 5.76 -20.37 23.74
N LEU A 269 6.25 -19.15 24.02
CA LEU A 269 7.43 -18.94 24.86
C LEU A 269 7.18 -19.38 26.32
N LEU A 270 6.01 -19.06 26.87
CA LEU A 270 5.61 -19.48 28.21
C LEU A 270 5.50 -21.01 28.35
N LEU A 271 4.97 -21.68 27.33
CA LEU A 271 4.89 -23.15 27.31
C LEU A 271 6.26 -23.81 27.27
N LEU A 272 7.20 -23.27 26.49
CA LEU A 272 8.59 -23.77 26.45
C LEU A 272 9.29 -23.61 27.80
N LEU A 273 9.12 -22.46 28.45
CA LEU A 273 9.66 -22.22 29.79
C LEU A 273 9.04 -23.17 30.82
N ALA A 274 7.72 -23.32 30.83
CA ALA A 274 7.03 -24.23 31.74
C ALA A 274 7.47 -25.69 31.53
N PHE A 275 7.64 -26.12 30.27
CA PHE A 275 8.12 -27.47 29.96
C PHE A 275 9.58 -27.68 30.39
N GLY A 276 10.44 -26.68 30.18
CA GLY A 276 11.83 -26.69 30.66
C GLY A 276 11.92 -26.83 32.18
N TRP A 277 11.11 -26.06 32.92
CA TRP A 277 11.02 -26.15 34.38
C TRP A 277 10.49 -27.50 34.86
N TRP A 278 9.46 -28.05 34.21
CA TRP A 278 8.91 -29.37 34.54
C TRP A 278 9.95 -30.49 34.35
N ARG A 279 10.71 -30.46 33.26
CA ARG A 279 11.82 -31.40 33.00
C ARG A 279 12.89 -31.33 34.10
N LEU A 280 13.28 -30.12 34.50
CA LEU A 280 14.26 -29.90 35.57
C LEU A 280 13.75 -30.41 36.92
N ALA A 281 12.49 -30.15 37.26
CA ALA A 281 11.88 -30.59 38.52
C ALA A 281 11.81 -32.12 38.64
N ASN A 282 11.43 -32.82 37.55
CA ASN A 282 11.38 -34.29 37.55
C ASN A 282 12.78 -34.92 37.62
N ALA A 283 13.75 -34.36 36.89
CA ALA A 283 15.14 -34.83 36.96
C ALA A 283 15.77 -34.67 38.36
N ALA A 284 15.27 -33.73 39.17
CA ALA A 284 15.68 -33.57 40.57
C ALA A 284 15.02 -34.60 41.50
N ARG A 285 13.75 -34.99 41.25
CA ARG A 285 13.05 -36.02 42.04
C ARG A 285 13.60 -37.42 41.83
N ASP A 286 14.05 -37.75 40.61
CA ASP A 286 14.60 -39.08 40.33
C ASP A 286 15.98 -39.31 40.97
N LYS A 287 16.58 -38.26 41.56
CA LYS A 287 17.90 -38.31 42.21
C LYS A 287 17.85 -38.28 43.74
N SER A 288 16.65 -38.15 44.34
CA SER A 288 16.42 -38.21 45.79
C SER A 288 15.82 -39.56 46.18
#